data_AF-A0A961PRH1-F1
#
_entry.id   AF-A0A961PRH1-F1
#
_cell.length_a   1.000
_cell.length_b   1.000
_cell.length_c   1.000
_cell.angle_alpha   90.00
_cell.angle_beta   90.00
_cell.angle_gamma   90.00
#
_symmetry.space_group_name_H-M   'P 1'
#
loop_
_entity.id
_entity.type
_entity.pdbx_description
1 polymer ?
#
loop_
_entity_poly.entity_id
_entity_poly.type
_entity_poly.pdbx_seq_one_letter_code
_entity_poly.pdbx_strand_id
1 'polypeptide(L)'
;DEVKAQLRNARRALKDKEPDRAKALEFYDKAVAAYEAQATWRAEAAPLRPAVANYLDSIRGTLGIREQQRFTRQQALYMASCTASHRDISLNF
;
A
#
# COMPACT_ATOMS: atom_id res chain seq x y z
N ASP A 1 2.87 2.11 -9.72
CA ASP A 1 2.46 3.51 -9.89
C ASP A 1 3.66 4.33 -10.32
N GLU A 2 3.54 4.96 -11.48
CA GLU A 2 4.57 5.78 -12.10
C GLU A 2 4.88 7.05 -11.29
N VAL A 3 3.86 7.71 -10.73
CA VAL A 3 4.03 8.90 -9.88
C VAL A 3 4.95 8.56 -8.70
N LYS A 4 4.69 7.44 -8.03
CA LYS A 4 5.51 6.96 -6.91
C LYS A 4 6.94 6.62 -7.35
N ALA A 5 7.11 6.04 -8.54
CA ALA A 5 8.42 5.69 -9.06
C ALA A 5 9.26 6.94 -9.36
N GLN A 6 8.68 7.96 -9.99
CA GLN A 6 9.36 9.21 -10.31
C GLN A 6 9.70 10.02 -9.05
N LEU A 7 8.80 10.13 -8.09
CA LEU A 7 9.09 10.76 -6.78
C LEU A 7 10.20 10.04 -6.01
N ARG A 8 10.26 8.70 -6.10
CA ARG A 8 11.37 7.92 -5.51
C ARG A 8 12.70 8.26 -6.18
N ASN A 9 12.71 8.44 -7.50
CA ASN A 9 13.91 8.79 -8.26
C ASN A 9 14.36 10.23 -7.96
N ALA A 10 13.44 11.19 -7.90
CA ALA A 10 13.72 12.56 -7.48
C ALA A 10 14.35 12.59 -6.08
N ARG A 11 13.79 11.86 -5.12
CA ARG A 11 14.36 11.72 -3.78
C ARG A 11 15.75 11.12 -3.78
N ARG A 12 16.01 10.11 -4.63
CA ARG A 12 17.33 9.48 -4.75
C ARG A 12 18.37 10.47 -5.27
N ALA A 13 18.02 11.27 -6.29
CA ALA A 13 18.92 12.29 -6.85
C ALA A 13 19.34 13.35 -5.81
N LEU A 14 18.47 13.65 -4.84
CA LEU A 14 18.78 14.60 -3.74
C LEU A 14 19.50 13.97 -2.55
N LYS A 15 19.40 12.64 -2.36
CA LYS A 15 20.02 11.92 -1.24
C LYS A 15 21.45 11.46 -1.56
N ASP A 16 21.86 11.56 -2.81
CA ASP A 16 23.19 11.12 -3.23
C ASP A 16 24.30 11.98 -2.59
N LYS A 17 25.53 11.46 -2.61
CA LYS A 17 26.71 12.16 -2.06
C LYS A 17 26.94 13.51 -2.76
N GLU A 18 26.62 13.57 -4.05
CA GLU A 18 26.60 14.80 -4.84
C GLU A 18 25.15 15.04 -5.34
N PRO A 19 24.39 15.92 -4.69
CA PRO A 19 22.98 16.10 -4.99
C PRO A 19 22.77 16.83 -6.32
N ASP A 20 22.11 16.17 -7.27
CA ASP A 20 21.76 16.73 -8.57
C ASP A 20 20.32 17.28 -8.55
N ARG A 21 20.22 18.60 -8.37
CA ARG A 21 18.94 19.32 -8.32
C ARG A 21 18.24 19.37 -9.68
N ALA A 22 18.99 19.48 -10.77
CA ALA A 22 18.41 19.56 -12.11
C ALA A 22 17.70 18.25 -12.46
N LYS A 23 18.38 17.12 -12.23
CA LYS A 23 17.81 15.79 -12.43
C LYS A 23 16.65 15.48 -11.47
N ALA A 24 16.70 15.99 -10.24
CA ALA A 24 15.58 15.88 -9.32
C ALA A 24 14.32 16.62 -9.81
N LEU A 25 14.49 17.81 -10.40
CA LEU A 25 13.40 18.58 -11.02
C LEU A 25 12.82 17.83 -12.23
N GLU A 26 13.66 17.28 -13.10
CA GLU A 26 13.15 16.48 -14.24
C GLU A 26 12.28 15.30 -13.80
N PHE A 27 12.69 14.58 -12.74
CA PHE A 27 11.88 13.50 -12.19
C PHE A 27 10.60 14.01 -11.52
N TYR A 28 10.65 15.19 -10.91
CA TYR A 28 9.48 15.82 -10.32
C TYR A 28 8.46 16.21 -11.40
N ASP A 29 8.90 16.85 -12.49
CA ASP A 29 8.03 17.25 -13.60
C ASP A 29 7.37 16.03 -14.26
N LYS A 30 8.12 14.94 -14.42
CA LYS A 30 7.57 13.64 -14.88
C LYS A 30 6.51 13.10 -13.92
N ALA A 31 6.69 13.26 -12.60
CA ALA A 31 5.71 12.84 -11.62
C ALA A 31 4.43 13.69 -11.69
N VAL A 32 4.56 15.01 -11.90
CA VAL A 32 3.44 15.94 -12.06
C VAL A 32 2.66 15.61 -13.33
N ALA A 33 3.32 15.47 -14.47
CA ALA A 33 2.67 15.11 -15.74
C ALA A 33 1.92 13.77 -15.64
N ALA A 34 2.53 12.75 -15.01
CA ALA A 34 1.86 11.47 -14.79
C ALA A 34 0.65 11.59 -13.83
N TYR A 35 0.72 12.49 -12.84
CA TYR A 35 -0.39 12.74 -11.92
C TYR A 35 -1.55 13.46 -12.62
N GLU A 36 -1.25 14.47 -13.44
CA GLU A 36 -2.24 15.22 -14.22
C GLU A 36 -2.95 14.34 -15.24
N ALA A 37 -2.20 13.48 -15.95
CA ALA A 37 -2.77 12.49 -16.86
C ALA A 37 -3.73 11.52 -16.14
N GLN A 38 -3.53 11.30 -14.83
CA GLN A 38 -4.41 10.47 -14.01
C GLN A 38 -5.54 11.25 -13.34
N ALA A 39 -5.51 12.58 -13.35
CA ALA A 39 -6.46 13.41 -12.61
C ALA A 39 -7.88 13.30 -13.17
N THR A 40 -8.02 13.22 -14.49
CA THR A 40 -9.31 13.14 -15.20
C THR A 40 -10.10 11.89 -14.79
N TRP A 41 -9.55 10.69 -15.00
CA TRP A 41 -10.24 9.45 -14.65
C TRP A 41 -10.42 9.28 -13.13
N ARG A 42 -9.52 9.85 -12.30
CA ARG A 42 -9.67 9.83 -10.84
C ARG A 42 -10.85 10.68 -10.37
N ALA A 43 -11.07 11.83 -11.00
CA ALA A 43 -12.22 12.67 -10.70
C ALA A 43 -13.54 11.95 -11.05
N GLU A 44 -13.58 11.30 -12.22
CA GLU A 44 -14.72 10.49 -12.66
C GLU A 44 -14.98 9.26 -11.77
N ALA A 45 -13.91 8.63 -11.27
CA ALA A 45 -14.00 7.45 -10.40
C ALA A 45 -14.22 7.77 -8.91
N ALA A 46 -14.00 9.02 -8.47
CA ALA A 46 -14.17 9.45 -7.09
C ALA A 46 -15.54 9.06 -6.48
N PRO A 47 -16.69 9.25 -7.15
CA PRO A 47 -17.99 8.85 -6.60
C PRO A 47 -18.19 7.33 -6.47
N LEU A 48 -17.47 6.51 -7.26
CA LEU A 48 -17.57 5.05 -7.18
C LEU A 48 -16.86 4.48 -5.96
N ARG A 49 -15.84 5.19 -5.45
CA ARG A 49 -15.02 4.75 -4.32
C ARG A 49 -15.81 4.32 -3.08
N PRO A 50 -16.78 5.09 -2.55
CA PRO A 50 -17.56 4.64 -1.39
C PRO A 50 -18.39 3.39 -1.68
N ALA A 51 -19.01 3.29 -2.86
CA ALA A 51 -19.82 2.13 -3.22
C ALA A 51 -18.98 0.86 -3.31
N VAL A 52 -17.81 0.93 -3.97
CA VAL A 52 -16.87 -0.20 -4.06
C VAL A 52 -16.32 -0.59 -2.69
N ALA A 53 -15.99 0.39 -1.84
CA ALA A 53 -15.51 0.12 -0.49
C ALA A 53 -16.57 -0.57 0.37
N ASN A 54 -17.83 -0.11 0.32
CA ASN A 54 -18.94 -0.70 1.05
C ASN A 54 -19.24 -2.13 0.57
N TYR A 55 -19.21 -2.35 -0.74
CA TYR A 55 -19.38 -3.69 -1.31
C TYR A 55 -18.25 -4.63 -0.87
N LEU A 56 -17.00 -4.18 -0.94
CA LEU A 56 -15.85 -4.97 -0.48
C LEU A 56 -15.95 -5.31 1.01
N ASP A 57 -16.40 -4.37 1.84
CA ASP A 57 -16.57 -4.60 3.27
C ASP A 57 -17.68 -5.63 3.56
N SER A 58 -18.80 -5.57 2.83
CA SER A 58 -19.92 -6.51 3.02
C SER A 58 -19.58 -7.94 2.63
N ILE A 59 -18.73 -8.14 1.61
CA ILE A 59 -18.31 -9.48 1.18
C ILE A 59 -16.99 -9.92 1.82
N ARG A 60 -16.31 -9.09 2.62
CA ARG A 60 -14.98 -9.43 3.16
C ARG A 60 -14.96 -10.77 3.90
N GLY A 61 -16.05 -11.12 4.59
CA GLY A 61 -16.17 -12.39 5.31
C GLY A 61 -16.19 -13.64 4.42
N THR A 62 -16.53 -13.52 3.13
CA THR A 62 -16.58 -14.64 2.17
C THR A 62 -15.32 -14.75 1.31
N LEU A 63 -14.48 -13.71 1.30
CA LEU A 63 -13.21 -13.73 0.59
C LEU A 63 -12.20 -14.67 1.27
N GLY A 64 -11.44 -15.40 0.47
CA GLY A 64 -10.37 -16.27 0.96
C GLY A 64 -9.36 -15.50 1.82
N ILE A 65 -8.96 -16.08 2.95
CA ILE A 65 -8.17 -15.35 3.97
C ILE A 65 -6.82 -14.84 3.46
N ARG A 66 -6.23 -15.48 2.44
CA ARG A 66 -4.96 -15.08 1.81
C ARG A 66 -5.09 -13.85 0.92
N GLU A 67 -6.29 -13.60 0.40
CA GLU A 67 -6.61 -12.44 -0.46
C GLU A 67 -6.91 -11.18 0.39
N GLN A 68 -7.20 -11.36 1.68
CA GLN A 68 -7.52 -10.25 2.58
C GLN A 68 -6.23 -9.58 3.07
N GLN A 69 -6.16 -8.24 3.02
CA GLN A 69 -5.03 -7.49 3.59
C GLN A 69 -4.87 -7.68 5.10
N ARG A 70 -5.97 -7.94 5.81
CA ARG A 70 -6.02 -8.12 7.26
C ARG A 70 -7.09 -9.14 7.63
N PHE A 71 -6.86 -9.87 8.72
CA PHE A 71 -7.88 -10.72 9.30
C PHE A 71 -9.05 -9.90 9.85
N THR A 72 -10.24 -10.50 9.81
CA THR A 72 -11.34 -10.04 10.66
C THR A 72 -10.97 -10.24 12.13
N ARG A 73 -11.61 -9.50 13.04
CA ARG A 73 -11.38 -9.66 14.47
C ARG A 73 -11.58 -11.11 14.93
N GLN A 74 -12.61 -11.78 14.44
CA GLN A 74 -12.90 -13.17 14.77
C GLN A 74 -11.79 -14.13 14.29
N GLN A 75 -11.34 -13.98 13.04
CA GLN A 75 -10.22 -14.76 12.50
C GLN A 75 -8.93 -14.53 13.29
N ALA A 76 -8.63 -13.27 13.64
CA ALA A 76 -7.45 -12.92 14.42
C ALA A 76 -7.49 -13.54 15.82
N LEU A 77 -8.63 -13.49 16.51
CA LEU A 77 -8.80 -14.12 17.83
C LEU A 77 -8.70 -15.64 17.75
N TYR A 78 -9.30 -16.25 16.73
CA TYR A 78 -9.19 -17.69 16.51
C TYR A 78 -7.72 -18.10 16.29
N MET A 79 -7.00 -17.41 15.41
CA MET A 79 -5.58 -17.67 15.19
C MET A 79 -4.73 -17.44 16.45
N ALA A 80 -4.99 -16.38 17.20
CA ALA A 80 -4.27 -16.09 18.44
C ALA A 80 -4.46 -17.21 19.48
N SER A 81 -5.66 -17.80 19.55
CA SER A 81 -5.92 -18.93 20.44
C SER A 81 -5.07 -20.17 20.09
N CYS A 82 -4.82 -20.41 18.79
CA CYS A 82 -3.97 -21.51 18.34
C CYS A 82 -2.49 -21.35 18.76
N THR A 83 -2.00 -20.12 18.90
CA THR A 83 -0.61 -19.82 19.27
C THR A 83 -0.44 -19.45 20.74
N ALA A 84 -1.51 -19.45 21.52
CA ALA A 84 -1.49 -19.07 22.94
C ALA A 84 -0.96 -20.17 23.86
N SER A 85 -0.62 -21.35 23.34
CA SER A 85 -0.01 -22.41 24.15
C SER A 85 1.47 -22.13 24.42
N HIS A 86 1.90 -22.41 25.66
CA HIS A 86 3.29 -22.29 26.06
C HIS A 86 4.16 -23.25 25.22
N ARG A 87 5.08 -22.72 24.43
CA ARG A 87 6.16 -23.51 23.81
C ARG A 87 7.43 -23.30 24.62
N ASP A 88 7.90 -24.37 25.22
CA ASP A 88 9.19 -24.38 25.88
C ASP A 88 10.30 -24.31 24.82
N ILE A 89 10.96 -23.16 24.74
CA ILE A 89 12.07 -22.87 23.82
C ILE A 89 13.44 -23.03 24.50
N SER A 90 13.47 -23.52 25.75
CA SER A 90 14.69 -23.64 26.56
C SER A 90 15.73 -24.63 26.02
N LEU A 91 15.39 -25.46 25.03
CA LEU A 91 16.27 -26.49 24.49
C LEU A 91 16.88 -26.15 23.11
N ASN A 92 16.67 -24.93 22.58
CA ASN A 92 17.26 -24.47 21.32
C ASN A 92 18.33 -23.39 21.56
N PHE A 93 19.35 -23.73 22.35
CA PHE A 93 20.58 -22.95 22.50
C PHE A 93 21.75 -23.66 21.86
#